data_AF-A0A550GQ55-F1
#
_entry.id   AF-A0A550GQ55-F1
#
_cell.length_a   1.000
_cell.length_b   1.000
_cell.length_c   1.000
_cell.angle_alpha   90.00
_cell.angle_beta   90.00
_cell.angle_gamma   90.00
#
_symmetry.space_group_name_H-M   'P 1'
#
loop_
_entity.id
_entity.type
_entity.pdbx_description
1 polymer ?
#
loop_
_entity_poly.entity_id
_entity_poly.type
_entity_poly.pdbx_seq_one_letter_code
_entity_poly.pdbx_strand_id
1 'polypeptide(L)'
;MSLDEFKLENFQTDSMLKIRIEDWKSRLMDLSKRNRLLYFKPSKRGTLSISHPDITTIFNKLVLRKRKLEFWIPSEKADFLEDNMNIKPDLYPFTIGIKPKISQVISKTLNRKDLERTLKNLSRRSRSDYRERGVRVLYATFGKLIWKDPISFEEIRSPILLVPIILSRASIRDPFVISVPPVEEEVLFNPALQVKLENDLKVEFPSLPDFILKNTLEEYLNSVEEIAANLGWKIDRSVEIGLFSYHKLVIYKDLKSNENLISKHPLIRAIIDDKKTNIILDSLPNEKDIDEIEDPKQVFQVLDADSSQRVAIRYALNGQSFVMEGPPGTGKSQTITNIISECIAQGKSVLFVSDKMAALEIVYKRLKSVGLSHFCLELHSNKANKREVVAELKRSLDEHLIPKKMPSLEQFERLKRQREQLNEYVKLIHEKQAELGKSPYEVLGYLSDLEN
;
A
#
# COMPACT_ATOMS: atom_id res chain seq x y z
N MET A 1 20.78 -34.48 22.77
CA MET A 1 19.30 -34.46 22.66
C MET A 1 18.83 -35.81 22.20
N SER A 2 17.94 -36.43 22.97
CA SER A 2 17.25 -37.64 22.53
C SER A 2 16.25 -37.31 21.40
N LEU A 3 15.85 -38.32 20.61
CA LEU A 3 14.86 -38.17 19.54
C LEU A 3 13.51 -37.63 20.05
N ASP A 4 13.19 -37.90 21.33
CA ASP A 4 11.94 -37.47 21.95
C ASP A 4 12.02 -36.01 22.45
N GLU A 5 13.18 -35.57 22.96
CA GLU A 5 13.43 -34.14 23.26
C GLU A 5 13.34 -33.27 21.99
N PHE A 6 13.89 -33.75 20.87
CA PHE A 6 13.81 -33.04 19.58
C PHE A 6 12.38 -32.92 19.07
N LYS A 7 11.55 -33.96 19.24
CA LYS A 7 10.13 -33.94 18.87
C LYS A 7 9.30 -33.03 19.78
N LEU A 8 9.53 -33.04 21.09
CA LEU A 8 8.84 -32.19 22.07
C LEU A 8 9.10 -30.71 21.82
N GLU A 9 10.36 -30.32 21.58
CA GLU A 9 10.68 -28.93 21.25
C GLU A 9 10.13 -28.49 19.90
N ASN A 10 10.18 -29.35 18.86
CA ASN A 10 9.59 -29.00 17.56
C ASN A 10 8.07 -28.80 17.65
N PHE A 11 7.39 -29.59 18.48
CA PHE A 11 5.96 -29.42 18.75
C PHE A 11 5.66 -28.09 19.45
N GLN A 12 6.51 -27.67 20.39
CA GLN A 12 6.38 -26.36 21.06
C GLN A 12 6.59 -25.19 20.10
N THR A 13 7.60 -25.23 19.22
CA THR A 13 7.85 -24.18 18.24
C THR A 13 6.72 -24.08 17.20
N ASP A 14 6.23 -25.20 16.68
CA ASP A 14 5.12 -25.20 15.72
C ASP A 14 3.80 -24.72 16.35
N SER A 15 3.58 -25.03 17.64
CA SER A 15 2.46 -24.49 18.42
C SER A 15 2.58 -22.97 18.60
N MET A 16 3.76 -22.47 18.95
CA MET A 16 4.02 -21.03 19.12
C MET A 16 3.86 -20.26 17.81
N LEU A 17 4.33 -20.83 16.70
CA LEU A 17 4.15 -20.27 15.36
C LEU A 17 2.67 -20.14 14.99
N LYS A 18 1.85 -21.17 15.24
CA LYS A 18 0.40 -21.10 15.03
C LYS A 18 -0.26 -20.01 15.87
N ILE A 19 0.10 -19.92 17.15
CA ILE A 19 -0.39 -18.86 18.05
C ILE A 19 -0.02 -17.47 17.52
N ARG A 20 1.21 -17.29 17.03
CA ARG A 20 1.68 -16.01 16.44
C ARG A 20 0.97 -15.67 15.14
N ILE A 21 0.75 -16.64 14.26
CA ILE A 21 0.01 -16.44 13.00
C ILE A 21 -1.43 -16.03 13.31
N GLU A 22 -2.09 -16.66 14.28
CA GLU A 22 -3.43 -16.27 14.71
C GLU A 22 -3.46 -14.87 15.36
N ASP A 23 -2.45 -14.51 16.17
CA ASP A 23 -2.31 -13.14 16.69
C ASP A 23 -2.18 -12.13 15.53
N TRP A 24 -1.32 -12.37 14.54
CA TRP A 24 -1.19 -11.50 13.37
C TRP A 24 -2.49 -11.38 12.56
N LYS A 25 -3.17 -12.49 12.30
CA LYS A 25 -4.49 -12.52 11.66
C LYS A 25 -5.50 -11.69 12.44
N SER A 26 -5.55 -11.83 13.77
CA SER A 26 -6.47 -11.09 14.63
C SER A 26 -6.23 -9.57 14.61
N ARG A 27 -4.96 -9.12 14.53
CA ARG A 27 -4.59 -7.69 14.44
C ARG A 27 -4.96 -7.05 13.09
N LEU A 28 -5.13 -7.87 12.05
CA LEU A 28 -5.55 -7.44 10.72
C LEU A 28 -7.07 -7.39 10.57
N MET A 29 -7.78 -8.27 11.28
CA MET A 29 -9.23 -8.28 11.36
C MET A 29 -9.76 -7.25 12.36
N ASP A 30 -10.03 -6.03 11.91
CA ASP A 30 -10.84 -5.10 12.71
C ASP A 30 -12.33 -5.46 12.57
N LEU A 31 -12.81 -6.42 13.36
CA LEU A 31 -14.25 -6.72 13.47
C LEU A 31 -14.93 -5.95 14.62
N SER A 32 -14.24 -4.96 15.19
CA SER A 32 -14.77 -4.20 16.32
C SER A 32 -15.84 -3.20 15.89
N LYS A 33 -16.56 -2.62 16.87
CA LYS A 33 -17.50 -1.51 16.64
C LYS A 33 -16.86 -0.25 16.00
N ARG A 34 -15.53 -0.19 15.89
CA ARG A 34 -14.81 0.91 15.21
C ARG A 34 -14.80 0.73 13.68
N ASN A 35 -14.95 -0.50 13.19
CA ASN A 35 -14.95 -0.76 11.76
C ASN A 35 -16.26 -0.30 11.12
N ARG A 36 -16.19 0.79 10.35
CA ARG A 36 -17.35 1.40 9.68
C ARG A 36 -17.90 0.58 8.51
N LEU A 37 -17.17 -0.44 8.05
CA LEU A 37 -17.67 -1.42 7.10
C LEU A 37 -18.64 -2.41 7.78
N LEU A 38 -18.53 -2.64 9.08
CA LEU A 38 -19.48 -3.47 9.82
C LEU A 38 -20.49 -2.62 10.56
N TYR A 39 -20.01 -1.65 11.34
CA TYR A 39 -20.82 -0.81 12.20
C TYR A 39 -20.90 0.59 11.62
N PHE A 40 -21.60 0.74 10.49
CA PHE A 40 -21.74 2.02 9.83
C PHE A 40 -22.51 3.01 10.70
N LYS A 41 -21.84 4.10 11.07
CA LYS A 41 -22.44 5.24 11.74
C LYS A 41 -22.12 6.51 10.93
N PRO A 42 -23.13 7.34 10.61
CA PRO A 42 -22.90 8.63 9.99
C PRO A 42 -21.95 9.47 10.84
N SER A 43 -20.91 10.02 10.21
CA SER A 43 -20.00 11.00 10.79
C SER A 43 -20.26 12.35 10.17
N LYS A 44 -20.44 13.39 11.01
CA LYS A 44 -20.77 14.76 10.59
C LYS A 44 -19.90 15.31 9.46
N ARG A 45 -18.62 14.90 9.37
CA ARG A 45 -17.67 15.36 8.34
C ARG A 45 -16.93 14.23 7.63
N GLY A 46 -17.29 12.98 7.93
CA GLY A 46 -16.57 11.79 7.47
C GLY A 46 -17.40 10.85 6.59
N THR A 47 -18.66 11.19 6.37
CA THR A 47 -19.60 10.52 5.45
C THR A 47 -20.57 11.53 4.88
N LEU A 48 -21.17 11.20 3.74
CA LEU A 48 -22.13 12.02 3.03
C LEU A 48 -23.20 11.13 2.40
N SER A 49 -24.46 11.29 2.79
CA SER A 49 -25.57 10.54 2.18
C SER A 49 -26.10 11.28 0.95
N ILE A 50 -26.44 10.56 -0.12
CA ILE A 50 -27.08 11.13 -1.31
C ILE A 50 -28.59 10.87 -1.22
N SER A 51 -29.39 11.91 -1.43
CA SER A 51 -30.86 11.84 -1.43
C SER A 51 -31.46 11.76 -2.83
N HIS A 52 -30.79 12.32 -3.84
CA HIS A 52 -31.25 12.32 -5.22
C HIS A 52 -30.08 12.30 -6.22
N PRO A 53 -30.18 11.59 -7.37
CA PRO A 53 -31.27 10.69 -7.76
C PRO A 53 -31.29 9.39 -6.97
N ASP A 54 -32.16 8.45 -7.32
CA ASP A 54 -32.23 7.14 -6.67
C ASP A 54 -30.93 6.32 -6.85
N ILE A 55 -30.78 5.31 -5.99
CA ILE A 55 -29.62 4.41 -5.93
C ILE A 55 -29.25 3.81 -7.30
N THR A 56 -30.25 3.34 -8.05
CA THR A 56 -30.09 2.65 -9.33
C THR A 56 -29.67 3.64 -10.43
N THR A 57 -30.25 4.85 -10.44
CA THR A 57 -29.82 5.92 -11.34
C THR A 57 -28.37 6.34 -11.06
N ILE A 58 -27.97 6.47 -9.80
CA ILE A 58 -26.59 6.82 -9.43
C ILE A 58 -25.65 5.73 -9.91
N PHE A 59 -25.96 4.46 -9.63
CA PHE A 59 -25.12 3.32 -10.02
C PHE A 59 -24.96 3.22 -11.54
N ASN A 60 -26.06 3.33 -12.29
CA ASN A 60 -26.03 3.27 -13.75
C ASN A 60 -25.18 4.40 -14.35
N LYS A 61 -25.28 5.62 -13.83
CA LYS A 61 -24.51 6.76 -14.34
C LYS A 61 -23.03 6.66 -13.93
N LEU A 62 -22.77 6.42 -12.65
CA LEU A 62 -21.42 6.47 -12.08
C LEU A 62 -20.61 5.23 -12.43
N VAL A 63 -21.19 4.04 -12.29
CA VAL A 63 -20.51 2.74 -12.43
C VAL A 63 -20.57 2.25 -13.86
N LEU A 64 -21.76 1.99 -14.41
CA LEU A 64 -21.91 1.36 -15.72
C LEU A 64 -21.49 2.29 -16.86
N ARG A 65 -21.94 3.55 -16.81
CA ARG A 65 -21.64 4.56 -17.85
C ARG A 65 -20.38 5.37 -17.59
N LYS A 66 -19.71 5.16 -16.44
CA LYS A 66 -18.50 5.88 -16.00
C LYS A 66 -18.62 7.42 -16.12
N ARG A 67 -19.82 7.96 -15.93
CA ARG A 67 -20.08 9.41 -16.01
C ARG A 67 -19.65 10.11 -14.73
N LYS A 68 -19.16 11.33 -14.89
CA LYS A 68 -18.88 12.25 -13.79
C LYS A 68 -20.20 12.80 -13.24
N LEU A 69 -20.36 12.79 -11.92
CA LEU A 69 -21.52 13.36 -11.23
C LEU A 69 -21.10 14.54 -10.37
N GLU A 70 -21.79 15.66 -10.51
CA GLU A 70 -21.50 16.92 -9.85
C GLU A 70 -22.37 17.08 -8.60
N PHE A 71 -21.81 17.58 -7.50
CA PHE A 71 -22.64 17.94 -6.35
C PHE A 71 -23.40 19.23 -6.62
N TRP A 72 -24.74 19.15 -6.51
CA TRP A 72 -25.55 20.35 -6.42
C TRP A 72 -25.27 21.06 -5.10
N ILE A 73 -24.96 22.35 -5.17
CA ILE A 73 -24.64 23.17 -4.00
C ILE A 73 -25.85 24.06 -3.69
N PRO A 74 -26.41 24.00 -2.46
CA PRO A 74 -27.47 24.92 -2.05
C PRO A 74 -27.07 26.40 -2.21
N SER A 75 -28.03 27.23 -2.64
CA SER A 75 -27.88 28.69 -2.63
C SER A 75 -27.92 29.22 -1.21
N GLU A 76 -27.34 30.40 -0.94
CA GLU A 76 -27.44 31.02 0.40
C GLU A 76 -28.90 31.25 0.84
N LYS A 77 -29.81 31.55 -0.10
CA LYS A 77 -31.26 31.65 0.17
C LYS A 77 -31.88 30.36 0.70
N ALA A 78 -31.25 29.21 0.44
CA ALA A 78 -31.71 27.92 0.94
C ALA A 78 -31.47 27.77 2.43
N ASP A 79 -30.31 28.25 2.90
CA ASP A 79 -29.98 28.26 4.33
C ASP A 79 -31.00 29.14 5.10
N PHE A 80 -31.38 30.30 4.55
CA PHE A 80 -32.41 31.17 5.15
C PHE A 80 -33.81 30.54 5.20
N LEU A 81 -34.18 29.73 4.20
CA LEU A 81 -35.50 29.09 4.14
C LEU A 81 -35.56 27.80 4.98
N GLU A 82 -34.44 27.11 5.18
CA GLU A 82 -34.32 26.02 6.17
C GLU A 82 -34.65 26.57 7.57
N ASP A 83 -34.04 27.69 7.96
CA ASP A 83 -34.22 28.31 9.28
C ASP A 83 -35.64 28.84 9.51
N ASN A 84 -36.31 29.36 8.47
CA ASN A 84 -37.63 30.00 8.61
C ASN A 84 -38.82 29.09 8.29
N MET A 85 -38.67 28.12 7.39
CA MET A 85 -39.77 27.26 6.90
C MET A 85 -39.60 25.78 7.24
N ASN A 86 -38.52 25.40 7.95
CA ASN A 86 -38.25 24.02 8.37
C ASN A 86 -38.21 23.03 7.19
N ILE A 87 -37.83 23.51 6.00
CA ILE A 87 -37.70 22.70 4.78
C ILE A 87 -36.31 22.08 4.77
N LYS A 88 -36.23 20.75 4.62
CA LYS A 88 -34.94 20.06 4.55
C LYS A 88 -34.14 20.49 3.29
N PRO A 89 -32.82 20.75 3.41
CA PRO A 89 -31.99 21.24 2.30
C PRO A 89 -32.03 20.40 1.02
N ASP A 90 -32.24 19.09 1.15
CA ASP A 90 -32.29 18.16 0.03
C ASP A 90 -33.60 18.21 -0.78
N LEU A 91 -34.66 18.74 -0.18
CA LEU A 91 -35.95 18.94 -0.84
C LEU A 91 -36.04 20.32 -1.52
N TYR A 92 -35.14 21.24 -1.16
CA TYR A 92 -35.15 22.63 -1.61
C TYR A 92 -35.19 22.84 -3.14
N PRO A 93 -34.42 22.10 -3.96
CA PRO A 93 -34.51 22.25 -5.41
C PRO A 93 -35.93 22.02 -5.92
N PHE A 94 -36.61 21.03 -5.36
CA PHE A 94 -37.95 20.64 -5.78
C PHE A 94 -39.03 21.60 -5.27
N THR A 95 -38.86 22.20 -4.09
CA THR A 95 -39.83 23.15 -3.52
C THR A 95 -39.87 24.49 -4.26
N ILE A 96 -38.75 24.92 -4.85
CA ILE A 96 -38.65 26.21 -5.58
C ILE A 96 -38.65 26.01 -7.10
N GLY A 97 -38.92 24.79 -7.57
CA GLY A 97 -39.00 24.48 -9.00
C GLY A 97 -37.66 24.46 -9.73
N ILE A 98 -36.53 24.45 -8.99
CA ILE A 98 -35.19 24.26 -9.56
C ILE A 98 -35.01 22.76 -9.82
N LYS A 99 -35.05 22.36 -11.09
CA LYS A 99 -34.70 20.98 -11.48
C LYS A 99 -33.18 20.83 -11.50
N PRO A 100 -32.58 19.98 -10.63
CA PRO A 100 -31.16 19.66 -10.72
C PRO A 100 -30.84 19.09 -12.10
N LYS A 101 -29.63 19.35 -12.60
CA LYS A 101 -29.20 18.76 -13.87
C LYS A 101 -29.14 17.25 -13.75
N ILE A 102 -29.29 16.54 -14.87
CA ILE A 102 -29.19 15.06 -14.92
C ILE A 102 -27.83 14.56 -14.41
N SER A 103 -26.77 15.37 -14.52
CA SER A 103 -25.43 15.09 -14.01
C SER A 103 -25.24 15.42 -12.53
N GLN A 104 -26.23 16.00 -11.85
CA GLN A 104 -26.11 16.46 -10.48
C GLN A 104 -26.65 15.45 -9.46
N VAL A 105 -25.99 15.41 -8.31
CA VAL A 105 -26.41 14.67 -7.11
C VAL A 105 -26.68 15.64 -5.97
N ILE A 106 -27.68 15.34 -5.15
CA ILE A 106 -28.05 16.14 -3.99
C ILE A 106 -27.69 15.36 -2.72
N SER A 107 -26.96 16.00 -1.83
CA SER A 107 -26.69 15.44 -0.50
C SER A 107 -27.90 15.58 0.42
N LYS A 108 -28.17 14.55 1.22
CA LYS A 108 -29.20 14.57 2.24
C LYS A 108 -28.87 15.58 3.35
N THR A 109 -29.81 16.48 3.64
CA THR A 109 -29.86 17.28 4.89
C THR A 109 -28.57 18.05 5.25
N LEU A 110 -27.85 18.59 4.27
CA LEU A 110 -26.70 19.46 4.54
C LEU A 110 -26.92 20.84 3.93
N ASN A 111 -26.77 21.86 4.77
CA ASN A 111 -26.63 23.25 4.33
C ASN A 111 -25.34 23.43 3.52
N ARG A 112 -25.22 24.56 2.83
CA ARG A 112 -24.09 24.84 1.93
C ARG A 112 -22.74 24.68 2.62
N LYS A 113 -22.58 25.28 3.81
CA LYS A 113 -21.30 25.34 4.54
C LYS A 113 -20.85 23.95 5.00
N ASP A 114 -21.76 23.13 5.51
CA ASP A 114 -21.41 21.79 6.01
C ASP A 114 -21.18 20.80 4.86
N LEU A 115 -21.88 20.93 3.74
CA LEU A 115 -21.59 20.19 2.51
C LEU A 115 -20.17 20.47 2.01
N GLU A 116 -19.82 21.75 1.83
CA GLU A 116 -18.48 22.14 1.37
C GLU A 116 -17.37 21.65 2.32
N ARG A 117 -17.57 21.77 3.64
CA ARG A 117 -16.62 21.28 4.65
C ARG A 117 -16.44 19.76 4.59
N THR A 118 -17.53 19.02 4.42
CA THR A 118 -17.52 17.55 4.35
C THR A 118 -16.80 17.09 3.08
N LEU A 119 -17.15 17.65 1.92
CA LEU A 119 -16.49 17.36 0.65
C LEU A 119 -14.99 17.70 0.67
N LYS A 120 -14.63 18.86 1.23
CA LYS A 120 -13.22 19.26 1.39
C LYS A 120 -12.47 18.29 2.30
N ASN A 121 -13.08 17.84 3.40
CA ASN A 121 -12.46 16.89 4.31
C ASN A 121 -12.27 15.50 3.66
N LEU A 122 -13.32 14.96 3.02
CA LEU A 122 -13.26 13.69 2.29
C LEU A 122 -12.19 13.72 1.19
N SER A 123 -12.18 14.79 0.38
CA SER A 123 -11.20 14.98 -0.69
C SER A 123 -9.77 15.07 -0.15
N ARG A 124 -9.56 15.85 0.93
CA ARG A 124 -8.24 16.00 1.57
C ARG A 124 -7.73 14.67 2.13
N ARG A 125 -8.55 13.97 2.92
CA ARG A 125 -8.16 12.69 3.54
C ARG A 125 -7.91 11.61 2.50
N SER A 126 -8.80 11.47 1.51
CA SER A 126 -8.63 10.53 0.41
C SER A 126 -7.33 10.76 -0.36
N ARG A 127 -7.01 12.02 -0.70
CA ARG A 127 -5.75 12.36 -1.38
C ARG A 127 -4.52 12.12 -0.51
N SER A 128 -4.62 12.37 0.79
CA SER A 128 -3.52 12.15 1.73
C SER A 128 -3.16 10.67 1.78
N ASP A 129 -4.14 9.81 2.07
CA ASP A 129 -3.93 8.36 2.16
C ASP A 129 -3.42 7.79 0.83
N TYR A 130 -3.96 8.29 -0.29
CA TYR A 130 -3.53 7.87 -1.61
C TYR A 130 -2.09 8.29 -1.93
N ARG A 131 -1.68 9.53 -1.61
CA ARG A 131 -0.29 9.97 -1.83
C ARG A 131 0.71 9.29 -0.91
N GLU A 132 0.31 8.98 0.31
CA GLU A 132 1.20 8.39 1.29
C GLU A 132 1.41 6.89 1.02
N ARG A 133 0.31 6.15 0.85
CA ARG A 133 0.31 4.67 0.81
C ARG A 133 -0.06 4.09 -0.54
N GLY A 134 -0.54 4.91 -1.49
CA GLY A 134 -1.09 4.43 -2.75
C GLY A 134 -2.45 3.78 -2.60
N VAL A 135 -3.13 3.98 -1.48
CA VAL A 135 -4.32 3.22 -1.14
C VAL A 135 -5.59 4.05 -1.33
N ARG A 136 -6.58 3.53 -2.08
CA ARG A 136 -7.89 4.17 -2.19
C ARG A 136 -8.75 3.82 -0.99
N VAL A 137 -9.23 4.88 -0.33
CA VAL A 137 -10.07 4.78 0.87
C VAL A 137 -11.43 5.43 0.71
N LEU A 138 -11.70 6.14 -0.40
CA LEU A 138 -12.97 6.82 -0.62
C LEU A 138 -13.88 5.96 -1.49
N TYR A 139 -15.05 5.60 -0.94
CA TYR A 139 -16.02 4.76 -1.63
C TYR A 139 -17.41 5.39 -1.58
N ALA A 140 -18.17 5.19 -2.66
CA ALA A 140 -19.63 5.25 -2.65
C ALA A 140 -20.15 3.86 -2.33
N THR A 141 -21.08 3.76 -1.38
CA THR A 141 -21.70 2.49 -0.99
C THR A 141 -23.11 2.41 -1.55
N PHE A 142 -23.50 1.25 -2.05
CA PHE A 142 -24.83 1.01 -2.60
C PHE A 142 -25.53 -0.06 -1.76
N GLY A 143 -26.56 0.36 -1.04
CA GLY A 143 -27.30 -0.50 -0.11
C GLY A 143 -26.60 -0.67 1.23
N LYS A 144 -27.39 -0.84 2.30
CA LYS A 144 -26.91 -1.22 3.63
C LYS A 144 -27.77 -2.37 4.14
N LEU A 145 -27.13 -3.40 4.66
CA LEU A 145 -27.79 -4.45 5.41
C LEU A 145 -28.07 -3.95 6.81
N ILE A 146 -29.34 -4.02 7.24
CA ILE A 146 -29.79 -3.79 8.60
C ILE A 146 -30.02 -5.15 9.24
N TRP A 147 -29.14 -5.54 10.16
CA TRP A 147 -29.12 -6.86 10.78
C TRP A 147 -28.89 -6.73 12.28
N LYS A 148 -29.15 -7.80 13.04
CA LYS A 148 -28.93 -7.83 14.48
C LYS A 148 -27.67 -8.62 14.80
N ASP A 149 -26.80 -8.04 15.64
CA ASP A 149 -25.65 -8.77 16.17
C ASP A 149 -26.13 -9.97 17.01
N PRO A 150 -25.67 -11.20 16.78
CA PRO A 150 -26.04 -12.34 17.63
C PRO A 150 -25.53 -12.17 19.07
N ILE A 151 -24.46 -11.39 19.28
CA ILE A 151 -23.85 -11.19 20.60
C ILE A 151 -24.50 -10.01 21.33
N SER A 152 -24.55 -8.84 20.69
CA SER A 152 -25.02 -7.62 21.35
C SER A 152 -26.52 -7.35 21.19
N PHE A 153 -27.22 -8.06 20.30
CA PHE A 153 -28.61 -7.84 19.91
C PHE A 153 -28.94 -6.42 19.40
N GLU A 154 -27.93 -5.58 19.19
CA GLU A 154 -28.08 -4.25 18.63
C GLU A 154 -28.41 -4.33 17.13
N GLU A 155 -29.24 -3.41 16.66
CA GLU A 155 -29.43 -3.19 15.22
C GLU A 155 -28.16 -2.53 14.65
N ILE A 156 -27.49 -3.25 13.75
CA ILE A 156 -26.28 -2.84 13.04
C ILE A 156 -26.63 -2.52 11.60
N ARG A 157 -25.90 -1.57 11.02
CA ARG A 157 -25.97 -1.22 9.61
C ARG A 157 -24.62 -1.45 8.97
N SER A 158 -24.55 -2.28 7.93
CA SER A 158 -23.31 -2.56 7.20
C SER A 158 -23.51 -2.25 5.71
N PRO A 159 -22.64 -1.49 5.05
CA PRO A 159 -22.73 -1.28 3.61
C PRO A 159 -22.64 -2.62 2.86
N ILE A 160 -23.39 -2.79 1.77
CA ILE A 160 -23.39 -4.04 0.99
C ILE A 160 -22.34 -3.96 -0.11
N LEU A 161 -22.50 -3.00 -1.03
CA LEU A 161 -21.57 -2.79 -2.13
C LEU A 161 -20.70 -1.57 -1.89
N LEU A 162 -19.45 -1.64 -2.30
CA LEU A 162 -18.45 -0.58 -2.26
C LEU A 162 -17.96 -0.30 -3.68
N VAL A 163 -18.04 0.96 -4.09
CA VAL A 163 -17.51 1.42 -5.38
C VAL A 163 -16.45 2.49 -5.10
N PRO A 164 -15.20 2.30 -5.51
CA PRO A 164 -14.17 3.30 -5.33
C PRO A 164 -14.48 4.54 -6.16
N ILE A 165 -14.31 5.73 -5.56
CA ILE A 165 -14.57 7.00 -6.23
C ILE A 165 -13.44 8.00 -6.02
N ILE A 166 -13.29 8.91 -6.98
CA ILE A 166 -12.42 10.07 -6.91
C ILE A 166 -13.28 11.31 -6.68
N LEU A 167 -12.92 12.13 -5.69
CA LEU A 167 -13.54 13.42 -5.44
C LEU A 167 -12.61 14.55 -5.91
N SER A 168 -13.01 15.23 -6.98
CA SER A 168 -12.23 16.27 -7.65
C SER A 168 -13.02 17.56 -7.84
N ARG A 169 -12.33 18.67 -8.13
CA ARG A 169 -12.92 19.95 -8.56
C ARG A 169 -11.89 20.65 -9.44
N ALA A 170 -12.32 21.37 -10.47
CA ALA A 170 -11.43 22.03 -11.42
C ALA A 170 -10.79 23.29 -10.79
N SER A 171 -11.60 24.15 -10.17
CA SER A 171 -11.15 25.29 -9.39
C SER A 171 -11.82 25.35 -8.01
N ILE A 172 -11.50 26.38 -7.23
CA ILE A 172 -12.15 26.64 -5.93
C ILE A 172 -13.62 27.04 -6.11
N ARG A 173 -13.96 27.66 -7.25
CA ARG A 173 -15.32 28.12 -7.58
C ARG A 173 -16.19 27.02 -8.18
N ASP A 174 -15.55 26.01 -8.76
CA ASP A 174 -16.26 24.89 -9.36
C ASP A 174 -16.78 23.91 -8.31
N PRO A 175 -17.95 23.32 -8.57
CA PRO A 175 -18.50 22.28 -7.70
C PRO A 175 -17.60 21.04 -7.67
N PHE A 176 -17.72 20.29 -6.58
CA PHE A 176 -17.08 19.00 -6.49
C PHE A 176 -17.77 17.99 -7.41
N VAL A 177 -16.96 17.10 -7.96
CA VAL A 177 -17.38 16.06 -8.90
C VAL A 177 -16.85 14.71 -8.41
N ILE A 178 -17.74 13.71 -8.39
CA ILE A 178 -17.38 12.30 -8.20
C ILE A 178 -17.27 11.59 -9.54
N SER A 179 -16.31 10.69 -9.63
CA SER A 179 -16.14 9.77 -10.74
C SER A 179 -15.54 8.47 -10.25
N VAL A 180 -15.83 7.36 -10.93
CA VAL A 180 -15.06 6.13 -10.73
C VAL A 180 -13.63 6.38 -11.27
N PRO A 181 -12.57 5.88 -10.61
CA PRO A 181 -11.24 5.89 -11.16
C PRO A 181 -11.22 5.33 -12.60
N PRO A 182 -10.31 5.81 -13.47
CA PRO A 182 -10.14 5.26 -14.81
C PRO A 182 -9.66 3.80 -14.81
N VAL A 183 -9.15 3.33 -13.66
CA VAL A 183 -8.71 1.96 -13.41
C VAL A 183 -9.95 1.05 -13.26
N GLU A 184 -9.85 -0.20 -13.72
CA GLU A 184 -10.82 -1.27 -13.48
C GLU A 184 -10.83 -1.72 -12.01
N GLU A 185 -11.00 -0.79 -11.06
CA GLU A 185 -11.39 -1.20 -9.72
C GLU A 185 -12.89 -1.50 -9.74
N GLU A 186 -13.20 -2.79 -9.60
CA GLU A 186 -14.53 -3.34 -9.72
C GLU A 186 -15.41 -2.97 -8.52
N VAL A 187 -16.72 -3.10 -8.70
CA VAL A 187 -17.67 -3.07 -7.59
C VAL A 187 -17.30 -4.21 -6.63
N LEU A 188 -17.18 -3.90 -5.34
CA LEU A 188 -16.83 -4.89 -4.33
C LEU A 188 -18.00 -5.13 -3.41
N PHE A 189 -18.28 -6.41 -3.13
CA PHE A 189 -19.05 -6.76 -1.95
C PHE A 189 -18.20 -6.43 -0.73
N ASN A 190 -18.81 -5.84 0.30
CA ASN A 190 -18.12 -5.42 1.50
C ASN A 190 -17.32 -6.59 2.13
N PRO A 191 -15.98 -6.54 2.10
CA PRO A 191 -15.17 -7.68 2.53
C PRO A 191 -15.28 -7.96 4.03
N ALA A 192 -15.52 -6.93 4.84
CA ALA A 192 -15.68 -7.11 6.29
C ALA A 192 -17.01 -7.80 6.59
N LEU A 193 -18.08 -7.37 5.91
CA LEU A 193 -19.38 -8.01 6.02
C LEU A 193 -19.34 -9.46 5.54
N GLN A 194 -18.66 -9.74 4.43
CA GLN A 194 -18.47 -11.10 3.93
C GLN A 194 -17.86 -12.01 5.00
N VAL A 195 -16.73 -11.60 5.58
CA VAL A 195 -16.04 -12.38 6.61
C VAL A 195 -16.94 -12.58 7.85
N LYS A 196 -17.72 -11.56 8.24
CA LYS A 196 -18.64 -11.65 9.37
C LYS A 196 -19.80 -12.63 9.09
N LEU A 197 -20.37 -12.59 7.89
CA LEU A 197 -21.45 -13.48 7.47
C LEU A 197 -20.97 -14.95 7.39
N GLU A 198 -19.80 -15.19 6.79
CA GLU A 198 -19.24 -16.53 6.62
C GLU A 198 -18.78 -17.16 7.95
N ASN A 199 -18.06 -16.40 8.79
CA ASN A 199 -17.47 -16.95 10.01
C ASN A 199 -18.49 -17.08 11.13
N ASP A 200 -19.28 -16.03 11.39
CA ASP A 200 -20.08 -15.92 12.61
C ASP A 200 -21.53 -16.33 12.40
N LEU A 201 -22.07 -16.07 11.20
CA LEU A 201 -23.50 -16.26 10.91
C LEU A 201 -23.78 -17.46 10.00
N LYS A 202 -22.76 -18.03 9.36
CA LYS A 202 -22.87 -19.14 8.39
C LYS A 202 -23.87 -18.84 7.26
N VAL A 203 -23.90 -17.57 6.83
CA VAL A 203 -24.76 -17.08 5.74
C VAL A 203 -23.90 -16.78 4.53
N GLU A 204 -24.30 -17.31 3.38
CA GLU A 204 -23.68 -16.99 2.10
C GLU A 204 -24.63 -16.12 1.28
N PHE A 205 -24.12 -14.99 0.79
CA PHE A 205 -24.82 -14.12 -0.15
C PHE A 205 -24.37 -14.40 -1.59
N PRO A 206 -25.19 -14.06 -2.59
CA PRO A 206 -24.85 -14.27 -3.99
C PRO A 206 -23.55 -13.53 -4.36
N SER A 207 -22.74 -14.20 -5.17
CA SER A 207 -21.54 -13.60 -5.75
C SER A 207 -21.91 -12.38 -6.61
N LEU A 208 -20.98 -11.43 -6.73
CA LEU A 208 -21.21 -10.25 -7.53
C LEU A 208 -21.40 -10.63 -9.01
N PRO A 209 -22.51 -10.22 -9.64
CA PRO A 209 -22.68 -10.39 -11.07
C PRO A 209 -21.80 -9.41 -11.84
N ASP A 210 -21.55 -9.72 -13.10
CA ASP A 210 -21.05 -8.72 -14.04
C ASP A 210 -22.18 -7.75 -14.38
N PHE A 211 -22.30 -6.66 -13.63
CA PHE A 211 -23.37 -5.66 -13.82
C PHE A 211 -23.40 -5.00 -15.21
N ILE A 212 -22.37 -5.18 -16.05
CA ILE A 212 -22.36 -4.68 -17.43
C ILE A 212 -23.10 -5.67 -18.34
N LEU A 213 -22.88 -6.97 -18.14
CA LEU A 213 -23.40 -8.03 -19.00
C LEU A 213 -24.65 -8.72 -18.44
N LYS A 214 -24.83 -8.70 -17.12
CA LYS A 214 -25.80 -9.50 -16.37
C LYS A 214 -26.36 -8.73 -15.18
N ASN A 215 -27.68 -8.73 -15.06
CA ASN A 215 -28.45 -8.22 -13.93
C ASN A 215 -28.30 -6.72 -13.64
N THR A 216 -29.39 -6.10 -13.20
CA THR A 216 -29.36 -4.73 -12.68
C THR A 216 -28.92 -4.70 -11.21
N LEU A 217 -28.49 -3.53 -10.73
CA LEU A 217 -28.24 -3.33 -9.29
C LEU A 217 -29.47 -3.75 -8.45
N GLU A 218 -30.66 -3.42 -8.93
CA GLU A 218 -31.91 -3.70 -8.22
C GLU A 218 -32.14 -5.21 -8.09
N GLU A 219 -31.95 -5.97 -9.17
CA GLU A 219 -32.05 -7.44 -9.14
C GLU A 219 -31.06 -8.07 -8.15
N TYR A 220 -29.82 -7.58 -8.13
CA TYR A 220 -28.83 -8.05 -7.17
C TYR A 220 -29.27 -7.75 -5.73
N LEU A 221 -29.68 -6.51 -5.44
CA LEU A 221 -30.14 -6.15 -4.09
C LEU A 221 -31.39 -6.94 -3.68
N ASN A 222 -32.31 -7.24 -4.61
CA ASN A 222 -33.48 -8.08 -4.35
C ASN A 222 -33.06 -9.51 -3.97
N SER A 223 -32.10 -10.11 -4.68
CA SER A 223 -31.59 -11.45 -4.33
C SER A 223 -30.92 -11.48 -2.95
N VAL A 224 -30.22 -10.41 -2.56
CA VAL A 224 -29.67 -10.28 -1.20
C VAL A 224 -30.79 -10.07 -0.18
N GLU A 225 -31.84 -9.32 -0.52
CA GLU A 225 -32.99 -9.06 0.35
C GLU A 225 -33.80 -10.32 0.64
N GLU A 226 -33.98 -11.22 -0.33
CA GLU A 226 -34.66 -12.50 -0.14
C GLU A 226 -33.97 -13.36 0.93
N ILE A 227 -32.64 -13.45 0.89
CA ILE A 227 -31.86 -14.18 1.90
C ILE A 227 -31.92 -13.45 3.25
N ALA A 228 -31.76 -12.12 3.24
CA ALA A 228 -31.81 -11.30 4.45
C ALA A 228 -33.17 -11.39 5.16
N ALA A 229 -34.27 -11.40 4.41
CA ALA A 229 -35.62 -11.47 4.94
C ALA A 229 -35.90 -12.77 5.69
N ASN A 230 -35.36 -13.90 5.21
CA ASN A 230 -35.45 -15.20 5.90
C ASN A 230 -34.79 -15.19 7.29
N LEU A 231 -33.88 -14.24 7.53
CA LEU A 231 -33.16 -14.05 8.79
C LEU A 231 -33.74 -12.88 9.62
N GLY A 232 -34.84 -12.28 9.17
CA GLY A 232 -35.45 -11.10 9.80
C GLY A 232 -34.64 -9.81 9.61
N TRP A 233 -33.72 -9.76 8.65
CA TRP A 233 -32.92 -8.59 8.31
C TRP A 233 -33.59 -7.78 7.19
N LYS A 234 -33.15 -6.54 7.01
CA LYS A 234 -33.70 -5.60 6.01
C LYS A 234 -32.60 -4.95 5.20
N ILE A 235 -32.93 -4.45 4.01
CA ILE A 235 -31.99 -3.66 3.20
C ILE A 235 -32.47 -2.20 3.12
N ASP A 236 -31.57 -1.28 3.44
CA ASP A 236 -31.73 0.16 3.18
C ASP A 236 -31.06 0.52 1.86
N ARG A 237 -31.87 0.89 0.86
CA ARG A 237 -31.46 1.29 -0.51
C ARG A 237 -30.93 2.72 -0.57
N SER A 238 -29.99 3.05 0.31
CA SER A 238 -29.34 4.36 0.37
C SER A 238 -27.97 4.36 -0.33
N VAL A 239 -27.53 5.54 -0.79
CA VAL A 239 -26.14 5.75 -1.22
C VAL A 239 -25.42 6.62 -0.20
N GLU A 240 -24.28 6.13 0.28
CA GLU A 240 -23.41 6.84 1.22
C GLU A 240 -22.01 6.97 0.62
N ILE A 241 -21.41 8.15 0.74
CA ILE A 241 -19.99 8.36 0.41
C ILE A 241 -19.22 8.44 1.70
N GLY A 242 -18.13 7.70 1.82
CA GLY A 242 -17.34 7.67 3.05
C GLY A 242 -15.93 7.17 2.85
N LEU A 243 -15.15 7.33 3.91
CA LEU A 243 -13.81 6.76 4.00
C LEU A 243 -13.90 5.38 4.64
N PHE A 244 -13.54 4.35 3.87
CA PHE A 244 -13.52 2.95 4.28
C PHE A 244 -12.16 2.34 3.96
N SER A 245 -11.64 1.52 4.87
CA SER A 245 -10.36 0.85 4.68
C SER A 245 -10.53 -0.64 4.97
N TYR A 246 -10.28 -1.47 3.97
CA TYR A 246 -10.31 -2.93 4.08
C TYR A 246 -9.01 -3.60 3.62
N HIS A 247 -7.97 -2.83 3.32
CA HIS A 247 -6.70 -3.36 2.78
C HIS A 247 -6.05 -4.40 3.70
N LYS A 248 -6.26 -4.25 5.02
CA LYS A 248 -5.86 -5.26 6.01
C LYS A 248 -6.57 -6.60 5.84
N LEU A 249 -7.82 -6.62 5.37
CA LEU A 249 -8.56 -7.86 5.11
C LEU A 249 -8.01 -8.62 3.91
N VAL A 250 -7.44 -7.93 2.91
CA VAL A 250 -6.74 -8.58 1.81
C VAL A 250 -5.50 -9.32 2.34
N ILE A 251 -4.72 -8.66 3.20
CA ILE A 251 -3.57 -9.27 3.88
C ILE A 251 -4.01 -10.44 4.76
N TYR A 252 -5.12 -10.31 5.50
CA TYR A 252 -5.67 -11.41 6.29
C TYR A 252 -6.04 -12.62 5.42
N LYS A 253 -6.75 -12.40 4.30
CA LYS A 253 -7.11 -13.47 3.36
C LYS A 253 -5.85 -14.15 2.82
N ASP A 254 -4.83 -13.38 2.46
CA ASP A 254 -3.54 -13.90 2.00
C ASP A 254 -2.83 -14.76 3.06
N LEU A 255 -2.75 -14.27 4.31
CA LEU A 255 -2.19 -15.04 5.42
C LEU A 255 -2.95 -16.33 5.70
N LYS A 256 -4.29 -16.31 5.59
CA LYS A 256 -5.14 -17.50 5.76
C LYS A 256 -4.92 -18.50 4.63
N SER A 257 -4.86 -18.05 3.38
CA SER A 257 -4.66 -18.91 2.22
C SER A 257 -3.26 -19.52 2.16
N ASN A 258 -2.23 -18.80 2.65
CA ASN A 258 -0.83 -19.19 2.54
C ASN A 258 -0.21 -19.67 3.86
N GLU A 259 -1.03 -20.00 4.87
CA GLU A 259 -0.56 -20.38 6.21
C GLU A 259 0.51 -21.48 6.19
N ASN A 260 0.33 -22.51 5.35
CA ASN A 260 1.28 -23.61 5.22
C ASN A 260 2.65 -23.17 4.68
N LEU A 261 2.68 -22.20 3.76
CA LEU A 261 3.92 -21.66 3.19
C LEU A 261 4.63 -20.79 4.23
N ILE A 262 3.88 -19.90 4.88
CA ILE A 262 4.38 -18.99 5.92
C ILE A 262 5.01 -19.80 7.06
N SER A 263 4.35 -20.87 7.49
CA SER A 263 4.79 -21.71 8.60
C SER A 263 6.14 -22.41 8.36
N LYS A 264 6.49 -22.62 7.09
CA LYS A 264 7.74 -23.28 6.66
C LYS A 264 8.84 -22.28 6.30
N HIS A 265 8.53 -20.99 6.21
CA HIS A 265 9.47 -20.00 5.72
C HIS A 265 10.55 -19.67 6.76
N PRO A 266 11.86 -19.82 6.44
CA PRO A 266 12.95 -19.63 7.41
C PRO A 266 12.95 -18.25 8.07
N LEU A 267 12.75 -17.17 7.30
CA LEU A 267 12.72 -15.82 7.87
C LEU A 267 11.55 -15.58 8.83
N ILE A 268 10.38 -16.18 8.57
CA ILE A 268 9.22 -16.02 9.44
C ILE A 268 9.46 -16.76 10.77
N ARG A 269 10.07 -17.95 10.69
CA ARG A 269 10.53 -18.70 11.87
C ARG A 269 11.56 -17.92 12.68
N ALA A 270 12.54 -17.30 12.02
CA ALA A 270 13.53 -16.47 12.69
C ALA A 270 12.89 -15.25 13.39
N ILE A 271 11.88 -14.61 12.78
CA ILE A 271 11.16 -13.46 13.39
C ILE A 271 10.43 -13.84 14.68
N ILE A 272 9.99 -15.10 14.82
CA ILE A 272 9.34 -15.58 16.05
C ILE A 272 10.33 -16.17 17.07
N ASP A 273 11.63 -15.91 16.89
CA ASP A 273 12.73 -16.39 17.75
C ASP A 273 12.88 -17.93 17.76
N ASP A 274 12.63 -18.58 16.62
CA ASP A 274 12.96 -20.00 16.46
C ASP A 274 14.49 -20.17 16.33
N LYS A 275 15.13 -20.42 17.47
CA LYS A 275 16.58 -20.61 17.62
C LYS A 275 17.18 -21.73 16.76
N LYS A 276 16.35 -22.61 16.18
CA LYS A 276 16.81 -23.68 15.28
C LYS A 276 17.08 -23.19 13.86
N THR A 277 16.48 -22.08 13.46
CA THR A 277 16.61 -21.58 12.09
C THR A 277 17.87 -20.72 11.97
N ASN A 278 18.96 -21.31 11.48
CA ASN A 278 20.13 -20.53 11.10
C ASN A 278 19.86 -19.83 9.75
N ILE A 279 19.72 -18.50 9.80
CA ILE A 279 19.54 -17.65 8.62
C ILE A 279 20.82 -16.91 8.21
N ILE A 280 21.90 -17.06 8.99
CA ILE A 280 23.17 -16.40 8.75
C ILE A 280 24.07 -17.34 7.96
N LEU A 281 24.59 -16.85 6.84
CA LEU A 281 25.58 -17.55 6.03
C LEU A 281 26.96 -17.43 6.68
N ASP A 282 27.75 -18.50 6.64
CA ASP A 282 29.06 -18.57 7.32
C ASP A 282 30.15 -17.67 6.69
N SER A 283 29.91 -17.08 5.52
CA SER A 283 30.92 -16.35 4.71
C SER A 283 30.51 -14.91 4.40
N LEU A 284 30.11 -14.15 5.43
CA LEU A 284 29.78 -12.74 5.29
C LEU A 284 31.04 -11.87 5.43
N PRO A 285 31.34 -10.98 4.46
CA PRO A 285 32.52 -10.12 4.52
C PRO A 285 32.39 -8.98 5.51
N ASN A 286 33.51 -8.54 6.10
CA ASN A 286 33.55 -7.31 6.88
C ASN A 286 33.86 -6.09 6.00
N GLU A 287 33.60 -4.90 6.56
CA GLU A 287 33.87 -3.62 5.86
C GLU A 287 35.32 -3.45 5.43
N LYS A 288 36.27 -3.95 6.23
CA LYS A 288 37.70 -3.82 5.96
C LYS A 288 38.18 -4.71 4.82
N ASP A 289 37.46 -5.80 4.57
CA ASP A 289 37.88 -6.85 3.64
C ASP A 289 37.31 -6.60 2.23
N ILE A 290 36.35 -5.66 2.09
CA ILE A 290 35.56 -5.50 0.87
C ILE A 290 36.40 -5.16 -0.37
N ASP A 291 37.45 -4.37 -0.17
CA ASP A 291 38.33 -3.95 -1.26
C ASP A 291 39.26 -5.05 -1.75
N GLU A 292 39.57 -6.02 -0.89
CA GLU A 292 40.42 -7.16 -1.18
C GLU A 292 39.62 -8.28 -1.89
N ILE A 293 38.34 -8.45 -1.51
CA ILE A 293 37.49 -9.50 -2.06
C ILE A 293 36.74 -9.11 -3.36
N GLU A 294 36.54 -7.82 -3.62
CA GLU A 294 35.78 -7.35 -4.81
C GLU A 294 36.70 -6.92 -5.95
N ASP A 295 36.77 -7.73 -7.01
CA ASP A 295 37.36 -7.28 -8.28
C ASP A 295 36.50 -6.15 -8.88
N PRO A 296 37.06 -4.96 -9.17
CA PRO A 296 36.29 -3.87 -9.77
C PRO A 296 35.62 -4.21 -11.11
N LYS A 297 36.12 -5.22 -11.84
CA LYS A 297 35.49 -5.74 -13.07
C LYS A 297 34.13 -6.40 -12.82
N GLN A 298 33.87 -6.82 -11.58
CA GLN A 298 32.66 -7.54 -11.16
C GLN A 298 31.69 -6.65 -10.36
N VAL A 299 31.95 -5.34 -10.29
CA VAL A 299 31.12 -4.37 -9.57
C VAL A 299 30.27 -3.58 -10.57
N PHE A 300 28.96 -3.64 -10.39
CA PHE A 300 27.94 -2.99 -11.22
C PHE A 300 27.10 -1.98 -10.44
N GLN A 301 27.69 -1.38 -9.41
CA GLN A 301 27.12 -0.25 -8.67
C GLN A 301 27.01 0.96 -9.59
N VAL A 302 25.85 1.64 -9.54
CA VAL A 302 25.51 2.76 -10.42
C VAL A 302 25.53 4.11 -9.71
N LEU A 303 25.70 4.10 -8.39
CA LEU A 303 25.85 5.25 -7.52
C LEU A 303 27.02 5.00 -6.57
N ASP A 304 27.57 6.07 -5.99
CA ASP A 304 28.63 5.96 -4.99
C ASP A 304 28.19 5.09 -3.80
N ALA A 305 29.13 4.40 -3.16
CA ALA A 305 28.87 3.62 -1.96
C ALA A 305 30.10 3.63 -1.03
N ASP A 306 29.86 3.93 0.24
CA ASP A 306 30.87 3.75 1.28
C ASP A 306 31.07 2.26 1.64
N SER A 307 32.04 1.96 2.51
CA SER A 307 32.37 0.58 2.93
C SER A 307 31.16 -0.16 3.49
N SER A 308 30.39 0.48 4.37
CA SER A 308 29.21 -0.11 5.01
C SER A 308 28.11 -0.43 4.00
N GLN A 309 27.89 0.46 3.03
CA GLN A 309 26.93 0.26 1.96
C GLN A 309 27.36 -0.88 1.02
N ARG A 310 28.65 -0.97 0.69
CA ARG A 310 29.22 -2.06 -0.13
C ARG A 310 29.07 -3.41 0.56
N VAL A 311 29.30 -3.49 1.87
CA VAL A 311 29.08 -4.74 2.63
C VAL A 311 27.62 -5.17 2.56
N ALA A 312 26.68 -4.24 2.74
CA ALA A 312 25.26 -4.56 2.63
C ALA A 312 24.87 -5.01 1.22
N ILE A 313 25.44 -4.40 0.17
CA ILE A 313 25.28 -4.86 -1.21
C ILE A 313 25.78 -6.30 -1.35
N ARG A 314 26.98 -6.60 -0.84
CA ARG A 314 27.57 -7.92 -0.92
C ARG A 314 26.79 -8.99 -0.16
N TYR A 315 26.24 -8.65 1.01
CA TYR A 315 25.33 -9.52 1.75
C TYR A 315 24.12 -9.90 0.89
N ALA A 316 23.49 -8.93 0.24
CA ALA A 316 22.36 -9.18 -0.65
C ALA A 316 22.75 -10.10 -1.83
N LEU A 317 23.92 -9.88 -2.45
CA LEU A 317 24.39 -10.70 -3.57
C LEU A 317 24.71 -12.13 -3.18
N ASN A 318 25.21 -12.35 -1.96
CA ASN A 318 25.45 -13.66 -1.38
C ASN A 318 24.15 -14.37 -0.95
N GLY A 319 22.99 -13.72 -1.07
CA GLY A 319 21.69 -14.29 -0.67
C GLY A 319 21.39 -14.19 0.83
N GLN A 320 22.18 -13.40 1.57
CA GLN A 320 21.93 -13.15 2.99
C GLN A 320 20.68 -12.27 3.15
N SER A 321 19.81 -12.66 4.08
CA SER A 321 18.73 -11.80 4.55
C SER A 321 19.21 -10.95 5.72
N PHE A 322 18.98 -9.64 5.68
CA PHE A 322 19.46 -8.71 6.71
C PHE A 322 18.54 -7.50 6.85
N VAL A 323 18.68 -6.80 7.98
CA VAL A 323 18.04 -5.50 8.22
C VAL A 323 19.10 -4.42 8.04
N MET A 324 18.79 -3.43 7.19
CA MET A 324 19.65 -2.26 6.99
C MET A 324 19.11 -1.11 7.82
N GLU A 325 19.82 -0.75 8.87
CA GLU A 325 19.53 0.42 9.70
C GLU A 325 20.43 1.59 9.32
N GLY A 326 19.88 2.80 9.38
CA GLY A 326 20.67 4.01 9.17
C GLY A 326 19.86 5.26 9.49
N PRO A 327 20.45 6.31 10.07
CA PRO A 327 19.79 7.60 10.26
C PRO A 327 19.22 8.21 8.95
N PRO A 328 18.32 9.21 9.04
CA PRO A 328 17.90 9.97 7.86
C PRO A 328 19.11 10.60 7.15
N GLY A 329 19.19 10.45 5.83
CA GLY A 329 20.28 11.02 5.02
C GLY A 329 21.48 10.08 4.77
N THR A 330 21.59 8.93 5.43
CA THR A 330 22.74 8.01 5.28
C THR A 330 22.73 7.13 4.02
N GLY A 331 22.06 7.57 2.95
CA GLY A 331 22.15 6.85 1.67
C GLY A 331 21.38 5.52 1.56
N LYS A 332 20.49 5.13 2.48
CA LYS A 332 19.73 3.85 2.37
C LYS A 332 19.11 3.59 0.98
N SER A 333 18.45 4.60 0.39
CA SER A 333 17.85 4.48 -0.94
C SER A 333 18.89 4.38 -2.07
N GLN A 334 20.09 4.92 -1.86
CA GLN A 334 21.25 4.75 -2.73
C GLN A 334 21.77 3.31 -2.66
N THR A 335 21.93 2.76 -1.46
CA THR A 335 22.30 1.35 -1.26
C THR A 335 21.28 0.40 -1.89
N ILE A 336 19.98 0.64 -1.71
CA ILE A 336 18.92 -0.17 -2.37
C ILE A 336 19.03 -0.10 -3.89
N THR A 337 19.31 1.08 -4.45
CA THR A 337 19.48 1.25 -5.90
C THR A 337 20.66 0.43 -6.42
N ASN A 338 21.78 0.43 -5.69
CA ASN A 338 22.96 -0.37 -6.03
C ASN A 338 22.73 -1.88 -5.86
N ILE A 339 21.98 -2.32 -4.84
CA ILE A 339 21.56 -3.73 -4.71
C ILE A 339 20.75 -4.16 -5.95
N ILE A 340 19.80 -3.32 -6.38
CA ILE A 340 18.99 -3.59 -7.56
C ILE A 340 19.85 -3.65 -8.82
N SER A 341 20.78 -2.71 -9.02
CA SER A 341 21.64 -2.68 -10.21
C SER A 341 22.54 -3.91 -10.30
N GLU A 342 23.13 -4.33 -9.18
CA GLU A 342 23.96 -5.53 -9.10
C GLU A 342 23.16 -6.81 -9.37
N CYS A 343 21.96 -6.94 -8.81
CA CYS A 343 21.07 -8.06 -9.10
C CYS A 343 20.68 -8.11 -10.59
N ILE A 344 20.36 -6.96 -11.20
CA ILE A 344 20.07 -6.87 -12.65
C ILE A 344 21.28 -7.32 -13.47
N ALA A 345 22.49 -6.88 -13.11
CA ALA A 345 23.72 -7.28 -13.79
C ALA A 345 23.97 -8.80 -13.72
N GLN A 346 23.53 -9.45 -12.63
CA GLN A 346 23.57 -10.91 -12.47
C GLN A 346 22.37 -11.64 -13.09
N GLY A 347 21.49 -10.94 -13.82
CA GLY A 347 20.29 -11.52 -14.44
C GLY A 347 19.20 -11.94 -13.46
N LYS A 348 19.22 -11.43 -12.22
CA LYS A 348 18.23 -11.73 -11.19
C LYS A 348 17.03 -10.79 -11.29
N SER A 349 15.84 -11.30 -11.00
CA SER A 349 14.64 -10.49 -10.81
C SER A 349 14.58 -9.93 -9.38
N VAL A 350 14.18 -8.66 -9.24
CA VAL A 350 14.05 -8.01 -7.92
C VAL A 350 12.63 -7.49 -7.72
N LEU A 351 11.99 -7.88 -6.62
CA LEU A 351 10.73 -7.31 -6.16
C LEU A 351 11.01 -6.30 -5.04
N PHE A 352 10.81 -5.01 -5.33
CA PHE A 352 10.95 -3.95 -4.34
C PHE A 352 9.57 -3.52 -3.81
N VAL A 353 9.35 -3.64 -2.50
CA VAL A 353 8.08 -3.35 -1.83
C VAL A 353 8.28 -2.28 -0.76
N SER A 354 7.32 -1.36 -0.63
CA SER A 354 7.30 -0.35 0.44
C SER A 354 5.87 0.02 0.84
N ASP A 355 5.66 0.34 2.12
CA ASP A 355 4.40 0.95 2.61
C ASP A 355 4.24 2.41 2.15
N LYS A 356 5.34 3.08 1.75
CA LYS A 356 5.33 4.49 1.35
C LYS A 356 5.60 4.65 -0.14
N MET A 357 4.70 5.33 -0.85
CA MET A 357 4.90 5.65 -2.27
C MET A 357 6.19 6.45 -2.51
N ALA A 358 6.50 7.40 -1.63
CA ALA A 358 7.70 8.23 -1.74
C ALA A 358 9.00 7.40 -1.81
N ALA A 359 9.07 6.27 -1.09
CA ALA A 359 10.25 5.41 -1.14
C ALA A 359 10.38 4.71 -2.51
N LEU A 360 9.26 4.25 -3.07
CA LEU A 360 9.21 3.66 -4.42
C LEU A 360 9.63 4.70 -5.48
N GLU A 361 9.08 5.92 -5.40
CA GLU A 361 9.38 7.01 -6.34
C GLU A 361 10.85 7.44 -6.31
N ILE A 362 11.46 7.53 -5.12
CA ILE A 362 12.87 7.92 -4.96
C ILE A 362 13.80 6.89 -5.60
N VAL A 363 13.59 5.60 -5.35
CA VAL A 363 14.42 4.53 -5.91
C VAL A 363 14.23 4.44 -7.42
N TYR A 364 12.98 4.51 -7.91
CA TYR A 364 12.70 4.53 -9.34
C TYR A 364 13.35 5.73 -10.04
N LYS A 365 13.29 6.93 -9.45
CA LYS A 365 13.93 8.13 -10.01
C LYS A 365 15.45 7.96 -10.13
N ARG A 366 16.08 7.32 -9.14
CA ARG A 366 17.52 7.01 -9.18
C ARG A 366 17.85 6.01 -10.30
N LEU A 367 17.13 4.88 -10.38
CA LEU A 367 17.27 3.92 -11.47
C LEU A 367 17.07 4.57 -12.85
N LYS A 368 16.07 5.43 -12.98
CA LYS A 368 15.81 6.20 -14.20
C LYS A 368 16.96 7.14 -14.56
N SER A 369 17.52 7.84 -13.59
CA SER A 369 18.63 8.78 -13.82
C SER A 369 19.90 8.11 -14.35
N VAL A 370 20.09 6.82 -14.04
CA VAL A 370 21.21 6.01 -14.55
C VAL A 370 20.84 5.15 -15.77
N GLY A 371 19.63 5.32 -16.31
CA GLY A 371 19.16 4.61 -17.50
C GLY A 371 18.67 3.17 -17.27
N LEU A 372 18.41 2.77 -16.02
CA LEU A 372 17.89 1.44 -15.68
C LEU A 372 16.35 1.37 -15.63
N SER A 373 15.64 2.45 -15.96
CA SER A 373 14.17 2.46 -15.98
C SER A 373 13.57 1.43 -16.94
N HIS A 374 14.30 1.04 -17.99
CA HIS A 374 13.86 0.04 -18.96
C HIS A 374 13.65 -1.35 -18.35
N PHE A 375 14.35 -1.65 -17.25
CA PHE A 375 14.23 -2.91 -16.50
C PHE A 375 13.18 -2.86 -15.38
N CYS A 376 12.49 -1.73 -15.23
CA CYS A 376 11.58 -1.50 -14.11
C CYS A 376 10.12 -1.66 -14.54
N LEU A 377 9.35 -2.48 -13.83
CA LEU A 377 7.90 -2.52 -13.92
C LEU A 377 7.29 -1.86 -12.68
N GLU A 378 6.74 -0.65 -12.82
CA GLU A 378 6.10 0.08 -11.72
C GLU A 378 4.67 -0.42 -11.46
N LEU A 379 4.45 -1.12 -10.35
CA LEU A 379 3.13 -1.65 -9.97
C LEU A 379 2.42 -0.87 -8.86
N HIS A 380 2.59 0.47 -8.79
CA HIS A 380 1.88 1.29 -7.79
C HIS A 380 0.63 1.98 -8.37
N SER A 381 -0.33 2.23 -7.48
CA SER A 381 -1.78 2.40 -7.71
C SER A 381 -2.28 3.53 -8.62
N ASN A 382 -1.41 4.38 -9.19
CA ASN A 382 -1.77 5.33 -10.24
C ASN A 382 -1.57 4.72 -11.64
N LYS A 383 -0.71 3.70 -11.77
CA LYS A 383 -0.26 3.10 -13.03
C LYS A 383 -0.41 1.58 -13.13
N ALA A 384 -0.85 0.91 -12.07
CA ALA A 384 -1.17 -0.53 -12.10
C ALA A 384 -2.51 -0.80 -12.83
N ASN A 385 -2.74 -0.14 -13.96
CA ASN A 385 -3.79 -0.50 -14.88
C ASN A 385 -3.33 -1.76 -15.60
N LYS A 386 -4.16 -2.82 -15.70
CA LYS A 386 -3.85 -3.99 -16.53
C LYS A 386 -3.38 -3.56 -17.92
N ARG A 387 -3.97 -2.50 -18.49
CA ARG A 387 -3.55 -1.93 -19.78
C ARG A 387 -2.17 -1.29 -19.75
N GLU A 388 -1.82 -0.55 -18.70
CA GLU A 388 -0.50 0.08 -18.58
C GLU A 388 0.57 -0.97 -18.29
N VAL A 389 0.28 -1.95 -17.43
CA VAL A 389 1.14 -3.11 -17.21
C VAL A 389 1.35 -3.87 -18.52
N VAL A 390 0.28 -4.15 -19.28
CA VAL A 390 0.38 -4.78 -20.60
C VAL A 390 1.15 -3.91 -21.59
N ALA A 391 0.93 -2.60 -21.59
CA ALA A 391 1.66 -1.67 -22.45
C ALA A 391 3.16 -1.62 -22.09
N GLU A 392 3.49 -1.67 -20.80
CA GLU A 392 4.86 -1.66 -20.30
C GLU A 392 5.56 -3.00 -20.58
N LEU A 393 4.86 -4.12 -20.42
CA LEU A 393 5.35 -5.44 -20.82
C LEU A 393 5.59 -5.49 -22.33
N LYS A 394 4.65 -4.96 -23.13
CA LYS A 394 4.83 -4.85 -24.58
C LYS A 394 6.02 -3.97 -24.93
N ARG A 395 6.14 -2.80 -24.30
CA ARG A 395 7.29 -1.89 -24.46
C ARG A 395 8.59 -2.62 -24.18
N SER A 396 8.67 -3.36 -23.07
CA SER A 396 9.85 -4.13 -22.68
C SER A 396 10.18 -5.28 -23.64
N LEU A 397 9.17 -5.94 -24.21
CA LEU A 397 9.34 -6.99 -25.22
C LEU A 397 9.83 -6.44 -26.57
N ASP A 398 9.34 -5.26 -26.97
CA ASP A 398 9.67 -4.61 -28.25
C ASP A 398 11.01 -3.85 -28.19
N GLU A 399 11.57 -3.62 -26.99
CA GLU A 399 12.73 -2.76 -26.80
C GLU A 399 14.05 -3.51 -27.01
N HIS A 400 14.85 -3.04 -27.98
CA HIS A 400 16.21 -3.52 -28.20
C HIS A 400 17.22 -2.55 -27.56
N LEU A 401 17.72 -2.91 -26.37
CA LEU A 401 18.75 -2.14 -25.70
C LEU A 401 20.08 -2.29 -26.45
N ILE A 402 20.65 -1.16 -26.90
CA ILE A 402 21.99 -1.12 -27.48
C ILE A 402 23.00 -1.05 -26.32
N PRO A 403 23.87 -2.07 -26.13
CA PRO A 403 24.85 -2.05 -25.06
C PRO A 403 25.80 -0.87 -25.22
N LYS A 404 26.03 -0.13 -24.13
CA LYS A 404 27.13 0.84 -24.09
C LYS A 404 28.46 0.11 -24.11
N LYS A 405 29.50 0.76 -24.66
CA LYS A 405 30.86 0.23 -24.64
C LYS A 405 31.32 0.06 -23.19
N MET A 406 31.65 -1.17 -22.81
CA MET A 406 32.25 -1.46 -21.51
C MET A 406 33.64 -0.81 -21.39
N PRO A 407 34.08 -0.47 -20.16
CA PRO A 407 35.47 -0.07 -19.94
C PRO A 407 36.45 -1.13 -20.43
N SER A 408 37.63 -0.70 -20.88
CA SER A 408 38.67 -1.62 -21.33
C SER A 408 39.28 -2.37 -20.14
N LEU A 409 39.87 -3.55 -20.39
CA LEU A 409 40.61 -4.29 -19.37
C LEU A 409 41.70 -3.43 -18.72
N GLU A 410 42.39 -2.61 -19.51
CA GLU A 410 43.41 -1.68 -19.02
C GLU A 410 42.86 -0.64 -18.02
N GLN A 411 41.65 -0.11 -18.27
CA GLN A 411 41.00 0.82 -17.34
C GLN A 411 40.69 0.15 -16.00
N PHE A 412 40.24 -1.11 -16.03
CA PHE A 412 40.01 -1.87 -14.81
C PHE A 412 41.31 -2.22 -14.06
N GLU A 413 42.37 -2.61 -14.77
CA GLU A 413 43.71 -2.85 -14.18
C GLU A 413 44.27 -1.57 -13.53
N ARG A 414 44.03 -0.41 -14.15
CA ARG A 414 44.41 0.88 -13.57
C ARG A 414 43.64 1.14 -12.27
N LEU A 415 42.34 0.90 -12.26
CA LEU A 415 41.49 1.14 -11.10
C LEU A 415 41.85 0.20 -9.94
N LYS A 416 42.17 -1.07 -10.24
CA LYS A 416 42.68 -2.03 -9.25
C LYS A 416 43.99 -1.55 -8.62
N ARG A 417 44.97 -1.14 -9.44
CA ARG A 417 46.25 -0.60 -8.95
C ARG A 417 46.07 0.65 -8.07
N GLN A 418 45.18 1.56 -8.45
CA GLN A 418 44.89 2.75 -7.65
C GLN A 418 44.29 2.39 -6.29
N ARG A 419 43.38 1.40 -6.24
CA ARG A 419 42.82 0.90 -4.98
C ARG A 419 43.90 0.27 -4.09
N GLU A 420 44.77 -0.55 -4.66
CA GLU A 420 45.88 -1.19 -3.94
C GLU A 420 46.82 -0.15 -3.32
N GLN A 421 47.19 0.89 -4.09
CA GLN A 421 48.03 1.99 -3.60
C GLN A 421 47.38 2.77 -2.43
N LEU A 422 46.08 3.06 -2.52
CA LEU A 422 45.35 3.74 -1.46
C LEU A 422 45.27 2.87 -0.19
N ASN A 423 45.02 1.57 -0.36
CA ASN A 423 44.96 0.64 0.77
C ASN A 423 46.32 0.42 1.43
N GLU A 424 47.40 0.35 0.63
CA GLU A 424 48.77 0.27 1.15
C GLU A 424 49.12 1.51 1.97
N TYR A 425 48.79 2.72 1.48
CA TYR A 425 48.99 3.95 2.22
C TYR A 425 48.26 3.95 3.58
N VAL A 426 47.00 3.52 3.60
CA VAL A 426 46.23 3.41 4.85
C VAL A 426 46.87 2.39 5.80
N LYS A 427 47.32 1.24 5.29
CA LYS A 427 48.03 0.23 6.08
C LYS A 427 49.30 0.81 6.71
N LEU A 428 50.15 1.46 5.92
CA LEU A 428 51.41 2.05 6.39
C LEU A 428 51.22 3.14 7.45
N ILE A 429 50.18 3.95 7.33
CA ILE A 429 49.88 5.01 8.32
C ILE A 429 49.41 4.45 9.67
N HIS A 430 48.76 3.28 9.67
CA HIS A 430 48.23 2.65 10.88
C HIS A 430 49.15 1.56 11.45
N GLU A 431 50.19 1.17 10.71
CA GLU A 431 51.19 0.21 11.17
C GLU A 431 52.07 0.81 12.27
N LYS A 432 52.23 0.05 13.36
CA LYS A 432 53.05 0.47 14.50
C LYS A 432 54.53 0.29 14.19
N GLN A 433 55.31 1.35 14.36
CA GLN A 433 56.76 1.29 14.21
C GLN A 433 57.38 0.59 15.41
N ALA A 434 58.32 -0.33 15.17
CA ALA A 434 58.89 -1.21 16.20
C ALA A 434 59.58 -0.43 17.33
N GLU A 435 60.22 0.70 17.01
CA GLU A 435 61.00 1.49 17.98
C GLU A 435 60.12 2.41 18.84
N LEU A 436 59.03 2.93 18.29
CA LEU A 436 58.13 3.87 18.99
C LEU A 436 56.92 3.19 19.62
N GLY A 437 56.57 1.97 19.20
CA GLY A 437 55.34 1.28 19.60
C GLY A 437 54.04 2.00 19.19
N LYS A 438 54.16 3.03 18.33
CA LYS A 438 53.06 3.87 17.84
C LYS A 438 53.07 3.93 16.32
N SER A 439 51.91 4.17 15.72
CA SER A 439 51.78 4.41 14.28
C SER A 439 51.90 5.90 13.93
N PRO A 440 52.24 6.24 12.67
CA PRO A 440 52.20 7.63 12.20
C PRO A 440 50.86 8.33 12.49
N TYR A 441 49.74 7.63 12.33
CA TYR A 441 48.42 8.15 12.67
C TYR A 441 48.29 8.55 14.15
N GLU A 442 48.71 7.67 15.06
CA GLU A 442 48.67 7.94 16.49
C GLU A 442 49.55 9.14 16.85
N VAL A 443 50.77 9.22 16.29
CA VAL A 443 51.69 10.33 16.53
C VAL A 443 51.12 11.65 16.03
N LEU A 444 50.56 11.68 14.82
CA LEU A 444 49.92 12.88 14.28
C LEU A 444 48.70 13.30 15.10
N GLY A 445 47.91 12.34 15.59
CA GLY A 445 46.80 12.60 16.51
C GLY A 445 47.29 13.27 17.80
N TYR A 446 48.31 12.71 18.43
CA TYR A 446 48.91 13.31 19.64
C TYR A 446 49.46 14.72 19.41
N LEU A 447 50.13 14.96 18.28
CA LEU A 447 50.66 16.28 17.95
C LEU A 447 49.52 17.29 17.72
N SER A 448 48.46 16.89 17.02
CA SER A 448 47.29 17.75 16.79
C SER A 448 46.55 18.10 18.07
N ASP A 449 46.54 17.21 19.06
CA ASP A 449 45.94 17.47 20.38
C ASP A 449 46.78 18.42 21.24
N LEU A 450 48.08 18.54 20.97
CA LEU A 450 49.00 19.46 21.65
C LEU A 450 49.03 20.86 21.02
N GLU A 451 48.59 20.97 19.77
CA GLU A 451 48.44 22.25 19.06
C GLU A 451 47.11 22.97 19.37
N ASN A 452 46.14 22.26 19.94
CA ASN A 452 44.91 22.83 20.51
C ASN A 452 45.06 23.05 22.02
#